data_AF-A0A960GI24-F1
#
_entry.id   AF-A0A960GI24-F1
#
_cell.length_a   1.000
_cell.length_b   1.000
_cell.length_c   1.000
_cell.angle_alpha   90.00
_cell.angle_beta   90.00
_cell.angle_gamma   90.00
#
_symmetry.space_group_name_H-M   'P 1'
#
loop_
_entity.id
_entity.type
_entity.pdbx_description
1 polymer ?
#
loop_
_entity_poly.entity_id
_entity_poly.type
_entity_poly.pdbx_seq_one_letter_code
_entity_poly.pdbx_strand_id
1 'polypeptide(L)'
;FLTRIPAFMYLTDDREKTVKDIIQQVEPGLFQKVTGLTLPDFQQLVDAQVFDDAKMNDAVWKFRTFEEPSLHYDTHYEAPEIQGGWTLRRDTHLARLIDLGILQPGDTLTNPDHTASATITEDYGIGIDGLRYTSPDDAAQALTGDKNTDGWTYWQIAQDSDTLADLLDGINT
;
A
#
# COMPACT_ATOMS: atom_id res chain seq x y z
N PHE A 1 -8.00 20.63 -11.03
CA PHE A 1 -8.30 19.20 -10.87
C PHE A 1 -7.48 18.59 -9.75
N LEU A 2 -6.14 18.55 -9.84
CA LEU A 2 -5.26 17.93 -8.83
C LEU A 2 -5.50 18.44 -7.41
N THR A 3 -5.77 19.73 -7.22
CA THR A 3 -6.08 20.33 -5.91
C THR A 3 -7.41 19.88 -5.30
N ARG A 4 -8.31 19.25 -6.07
CA ARG A 4 -9.62 18.76 -5.61
C ARG A 4 -9.62 17.26 -5.29
N ILE A 5 -8.60 16.52 -5.73
CA ILE A 5 -8.41 15.11 -5.39
C ILE A 5 -8.18 14.92 -3.88
N PRO A 6 -7.29 15.70 -3.21
CA PRO A 6 -7.13 15.62 -1.75
C PRO A 6 -8.42 15.86 -0.99
N ALA A 7 -9.20 16.89 -1.37
CA ALA A 7 -10.49 17.17 -0.72
C ALA A 7 -11.50 16.02 -0.90
N PHE A 8 -11.53 15.37 -2.06
CA PHE A 8 -12.35 14.16 -2.28
C PHE A 8 -11.90 13.01 -1.38
N MET A 9 -10.59 12.75 -1.33
CA MET A 9 -10.03 11.68 -0.49
C MET A 9 -10.23 11.92 1.01
N TYR A 10 -10.20 13.17 1.46
CA TYR A 10 -10.48 13.52 2.85
C TYR A 10 -11.90 13.06 3.25
N LEU A 11 -12.87 13.25 2.36
CA LEU A 11 -14.30 13.02 2.62
C LEU A 11 -14.75 11.56 2.45
N THR A 12 -13.91 10.67 1.91
CA THR A 12 -14.24 9.25 1.72
C THR A 12 -13.72 8.40 2.88
N ASP A 13 -14.47 7.39 3.29
CA ASP A 13 -14.09 6.52 4.42
C ASP A 13 -13.42 5.20 3.98
N ASP A 14 -13.44 4.86 2.68
CA ASP A 14 -12.91 3.59 2.15
C ASP A 14 -11.37 3.57 2.03
N ARG A 15 -10.66 3.55 3.16
CA ARG A 15 -9.18 3.60 3.21
C ARG A 15 -8.47 2.37 2.65
N GLU A 16 -9.09 1.20 2.63
CA GLU A 16 -8.47 -0.02 2.08
C GLU A 16 -8.55 -0.07 0.55
N LYS A 17 -9.45 0.72 -0.05
CA LYS A 17 -9.67 0.76 -1.51
C LYS A 17 -8.78 1.79 -2.18
N THR A 18 -8.44 1.49 -3.43
CA THR A 18 -7.66 2.40 -4.28
C THR A 18 -8.52 3.59 -4.68
N VAL A 19 -7.91 4.75 -4.90
CA VAL A 19 -8.67 5.95 -5.31
C VAL A 19 -9.38 5.73 -6.65
N LYS A 20 -8.77 5.01 -7.61
CA LYS A 20 -9.45 4.63 -8.85
C LYS A 20 -10.71 3.79 -8.59
N ASP A 21 -10.65 2.79 -7.71
CA ASP A 21 -11.81 1.97 -7.37
C ASP A 21 -12.91 2.79 -6.68
N ILE A 22 -12.53 3.67 -5.75
CA ILE A 22 -13.49 4.53 -5.05
C ILE A 22 -14.21 5.43 -6.05
N ILE A 23 -13.47 6.08 -6.95
CA ILE A 23 -14.04 6.96 -7.98
C ILE A 23 -14.99 6.17 -8.88
N GLN A 24 -14.58 5.00 -9.36
CA GLN A 24 -15.32 4.28 -10.40
C GLN A 24 -16.51 3.47 -9.85
N GLN A 25 -16.38 2.91 -8.65
CA GLN A 25 -17.29 1.86 -8.16
C GLN A 25 -18.00 2.23 -6.86
N VAL A 26 -17.41 3.07 -6.00
CA VAL A 26 -17.93 3.30 -4.64
C VAL A 26 -18.64 4.65 -4.54
N GLU A 27 -17.96 5.75 -4.88
CA GLU A 27 -18.47 7.11 -4.69
C GLU A 27 -18.34 7.99 -5.95
N PRO A 28 -18.83 7.55 -7.13
CA PRO A 28 -18.73 8.33 -8.36
C PRO A 28 -19.47 9.68 -8.27
N GLY A 29 -20.59 9.72 -7.52
CA GLY A 29 -21.37 10.94 -7.32
C GLY A 29 -20.65 11.98 -6.46
N LEU A 30 -19.93 11.55 -5.41
CA LEU A 30 -19.12 12.45 -4.59
C LEU A 30 -17.95 13.01 -5.40
N PHE A 31 -17.29 12.17 -6.19
CA PHE A 31 -16.22 12.59 -7.09
C PHE A 31 -16.69 13.68 -8.05
N GLN A 32 -17.83 13.47 -8.73
CA GLN A 32 -18.39 14.46 -9.64
C GLN A 32 -18.77 15.75 -8.91
N LYS A 33 -19.35 15.66 -7.71
CA LYS A 33 -19.73 16.82 -6.89
C LYS A 33 -18.52 17.67 -6.49
N VAL A 34 -17.42 17.03 -6.10
CA VAL A 34 -16.20 17.72 -5.63
C VAL A 34 -15.38 18.25 -6.80
N THR A 35 -15.19 17.44 -7.85
CA THR A 35 -14.28 17.78 -8.96
C THR A 35 -14.96 18.52 -10.09
N GLY A 36 -16.25 18.26 -10.33
CA GLY A 36 -17.02 18.70 -11.49
C GLY A 36 -16.86 17.81 -12.73
N LEU A 37 -16.10 16.71 -12.65
CA LEU A 37 -15.85 15.80 -13.77
C LEU A 37 -16.77 14.58 -13.73
N THR A 38 -17.19 14.13 -14.91
CA THR A 38 -17.90 12.84 -15.05
C THR A 38 -16.91 11.67 -15.07
N LEU A 39 -17.39 10.44 -14.88
CA LEU A 39 -16.55 9.24 -15.02
C LEU A 39 -15.91 9.12 -16.43
N PRO A 40 -16.63 9.38 -17.54
CA PRO A 40 -16.00 9.42 -18.86
C PRO A 40 -14.86 10.44 -18.97
N ASP A 41 -15.01 11.65 -18.42
CA ASP A 41 -13.93 12.65 -18.44
C ASP A 41 -12.72 12.17 -17.66
N PHE A 42 -12.96 11.57 -16.49
CA PHE A 42 -11.91 10.99 -15.67
C PHE A 42 -11.15 9.89 -16.42
N GLN A 43 -11.86 8.97 -17.07
CA GLN A 43 -11.23 7.89 -17.83
C GLN A 43 -10.37 8.44 -18.98
N GLN A 44 -10.82 9.46 -19.69
CA GLN A 44 -10.01 10.11 -20.72
C GLN A 44 -8.70 10.71 -20.18
N LEU A 45 -8.72 11.29 -18.96
CA LEU A 45 -7.51 11.82 -18.33
C LEU A 45 -6.54 10.71 -17.91
N VAL A 46 -7.05 9.57 -17.45
CA VAL A 46 -6.26 8.38 -17.13
C VAL A 46 -5.63 7.81 -18.41
N ASP A 47 -6.42 7.66 -19.47
CA ASP A 47 -5.96 7.13 -20.76
C ASP A 47 -4.93 8.06 -21.43
N ALA A 48 -5.09 9.37 -21.25
CA ALA A 48 -4.13 10.38 -21.69
C ALA A 48 -2.85 10.43 -20.82
N GLN A 49 -2.69 9.55 -19.83
CA GLN A 49 -1.52 9.47 -18.95
C GLN A 49 -1.19 10.80 -18.25
N VAL A 50 -2.23 11.58 -17.92
CA VAL A 50 -2.08 12.81 -17.13
C VAL A 50 -1.63 12.49 -15.70
N PHE A 51 -1.95 11.29 -15.22
CA PHE A 51 -1.57 10.79 -13.91
C PHE A 51 -0.42 9.80 -14.04
N ASP A 52 0.72 10.16 -13.46
CA ASP A 52 1.80 9.22 -13.19
C ASP A 52 1.39 8.35 -12.00
N ASP A 53 1.03 7.09 -12.26
CA ASP A 53 0.45 6.20 -11.25
C ASP A 53 1.39 6.01 -10.05
N ALA A 54 2.71 5.97 -10.25
CA ALA A 54 3.68 5.83 -9.15
C ALA A 54 3.70 7.07 -8.25
N LYS A 55 3.79 8.26 -8.84
CA LYS A 55 3.73 9.52 -8.08
C LYS A 55 2.38 9.73 -7.40
N MET A 56 1.30 9.29 -8.05
CA MET A 56 -0.04 9.38 -7.48
C MET A 56 -0.20 8.43 -6.30
N ASN A 57 0.32 7.21 -6.38
CA ASN A 57 0.34 6.29 -5.23
C ASN A 57 1.10 6.92 -4.05
N ASP A 58 2.31 7.43 -4.29
CA ASP A 58 3.11 8.13 -3.26
C ASP A 58 2.37 9.31 -2.64
N ALA A 59 1.75 10.17 -3.46
CA ALA A 59 0.97 11.30 -2.97
C ALA A 59 -0.26 10.87 -2.15
N VAL A 60 -0.96 9.83 -2.59
CA VAL A 60 -2.14 9.30 -1.89
C VAL A 60 -1.78 8.74 -0.53
N TRP A 61 -0.70 7.96 -0.47
CA TRP A 61 -0.20 7.37 0.77
C TRP A 61 0.23 8.43 1.76
N LYS A 62 1.07 9.38 1.34
CA LYS A 62 1.47 10.51 2.18
C LYS A 62 0.26 11.27 2.70
N PHE A 63 -0.69 11.60 1.82
CA PHE A 63 -1.90 12.30 2.20
C PHE A 63 -2.67 11.56 3.31
N ARG A 64 -2.91 10.25 3.13
CA ARG A 64 -3.66 9.45 4.11
C ARG A 64 -2.91 9.38 5.45
N THR A 65 -1.60 9.16 5.45
CA THR A 65 -0.77 9.15 6.66
C THR A 65 -0.77 10.51 7.39
N PHE A 66 -0.80 11.65 6.66
CA PHE A 66 -0.84 12.98 7.29
C PHE A 66 -2.22 13.37 7.85
N GLU A 67 -3.31 12.96 7.20
CA GLU A 67 -4.67 13.28 7.65
C GLU A 67 -5.14 12.40 8.83
N GLU A 68 -4.65 11.16 8.90
CA GLU A 68 -5.10 10.13 9.85
C GLU A 68 -4.99 10.52 11.34
N PRO A 69 -3.90 11.15 11.83
CA PRO A 69 -3.81 11.66 13.21
C PRO A 69 -4.75 12.84 13.50
N SER A 70 -5.21 13.55 12.46
CA SER A 70 -6.01 14.77 12.60
C SER A 70 -7.49 14.49 12.87
N LEU A 71 -7.96 13.27 12.58
CA LEU A 71 -9.36 12.86 12.64
C LEU A 71 -9.76 12.19 13.97
N HIS A 72 -8.79 11.70 14.75
CA HIS A 72 -9.05 10.92 15.95
C HIS A 72 -8.40 11.58 17.19
N TYR A 73 -9.24 12.15 18.05
CA TYR A 73 -8.85 12.56 19.42
C TYR A 73 -8.98 11.39 20.41
N ASP A 74 -9.44 10.23 19.96
CA ASP A 74 -9.65 9.05 20.79
C ASP A 74 -8.41 8.14 20.76
N THR A 75 -8.05 7.58 21.90
CA THR A 75 -6.83 6.79 22.11
C THR A 75 -6.92 5.37 21.53
N HIS A 76 -8.02 5.03 20.84
CA HIS A 76 -8.34 3.67 20.36
C HIS A 76 -8.57 3.58 18.85
N TYR A 77 -8.01 4.48 18.05
CA TYR A 77 -8.03 4.32 16.60
C TYR A 77 -6.99 3.28 16.15
N GLU A 78 -7.47 2.18 15.58
CA GLU A 78 -6.64 1.20 14.87
C GLU A 78 -6.64 1.56 13.38
N ALA A 79 -5.47 1.94 12.87
CA ALA A 79 -5.29 2.16 11.43
C ALA A 79 -5.50 0.83 10.68
N PRO A 80 -6.10 0.85 9.48
CA PRO A 80 -6.28 -0.36 8.70
C PRO A 80 -4.92 -0.97 8.33
N GLU A 81 -4.78 -2.29 8.46
CA GLU A 81 -3.55 -3.00 8.10
C GLU A 81 -3.19 -2.78 6.62
N ILE A 82 -4.19 -2.73 5.74
CA ILE A 82 -4.03 -2.50 4.32
C ILE A 82 -4.57 -1.12 3.94
N GLN A 83 -3.74 -0.32 3.26
CA GLN A 83 -4.11 1.00 2.79
C GLN A 83 -4.06 1.09 1.27
N GLY A 84 -5.13 1.60 0.67
CA GLY A 84 -5.18 1.91 -0.75
C GLY A 84 -4.33 3.12 -1.14
N GLY A 85 -3.72 3.02 -2.30
CA GLY A 85 -3.06 4.09 -3.04
C GLY A 85 -3.99 4.63 -4.13
N TRP A 86 -3.39 5.21 -5.17
CA TRP A 86 -4.07 5.58 -6.40
C TRP A 86 -4.59 4.36 -7.17
N THR A 87 -3.73 3.36 -7.36
CA THR A 87 -3.99 2.12 -8.12
C THR A 87 -3.62 0.85 -7.37
N LEU A 88 -2.71 0.94 -6.42
CA LEU A 88 -2.17 -0.20 -5.69
C LEU A 88 -2.62 -0.15 -4.24
N ARG A 89 -2.44 -1.26 -3.51
CA ARG A 89 -2.64 -1.32 -2.07
C ARG A 89 -1.31 -1.62 -1.40
N ARG A 90 -1.09 -1.14 -0.18
CA ARG A 90 0.11 -1.44 0.60
C ARG A 90 -0.28 -1.93 1.98
N ASP A 91 0.52 -2.83 2.53
CA ASP A 91 0.49 -3.15 3.95
C ASP A 91 1.18 -2.02 4.74
N THR A 92 0.58 -1.59 5.86
CA THR A 92 1.05 -0.44 6.66
C THR A 92 2.28 -0.76 7.48
N HIS A 93 2.41 -1.98 8.01
CA HIS A 93 3.60 -2.41 8.73
C HIS A 93 4.79 -2.53 7.78
N LEU A 94 4.57 -3.09 6.58
CA LEU A 94 5.62 -3.21 5.57
C LEU A 94 6.05 -1.82 5.11
N ALA A 95 5.08 -0.94 4.87
CA ALA A 95 5.37 0.42 4.49
C ALA A 95 6.18 1.16 5.56
N ARG A 96 5.87 0.95 6.84
CA ARG A 96 6.62 1.54 7.95
C ARG A 96 8.08 1.10 7.98
N LEU A 97 8.37 -0.18 7.71
CA LEU A 97 9.76 -0.67 7.61
C LEU A 97 10.53 0.03 6.48
N ILE A 98 9.88 0.24 5.33
CA ILE A 98 10.47 0.93 4.18
C ILE A 98 10.66 2.43 4.47
N ASP A 99 9.65 3.09 5.04
CA ASP A 99 9.67 4.52 5.37
C ASP A 99 10.78 4.86 6.40
N LEU A 100 11.06 3.93 7.34
CA LEU A 100 12.14 4.06 8.31
C LEU A 100 13.53 3.72 7.73
N GLY A 101 13.59 3.25 6.47
CA GLY A 101 14.83 2.87 5.80
C GLY A 101 15.45 1.57 6.32
N ILE A 102 14.70 0.79 7.11
CA ILE A 102 15.10 -0.56 7.57
C ILE A 102 15.07 -1.51 6.38
N LEU A 103 14.05 -1.38 5.53
CA LEU A 103 13.98 -2.01 4.22
C LEU A 103 14.11 -0.96 3.12
N GLN A 104 14.69 -1.35 1.99
CA GLN A 104 14.82 -0.50 0.81
C GLN A 104 14.28 -1.23 -0.43
N PRO A 105 13.68 -0.50 -1.39
CA PRO A 105 13.36 -1.07 -2.68
C PRO A 105 14.58 -1.73 -3.33
N GLY A 106 14.38 -2.96 -3.81
CA GLY A 106 15.44 -3.81 -4.34
C GLY A 106 16.06 -4.78 -3.33
N ASP A 107 15.77 -4.64 -2.03
CA ASP A 107 16.22 -5.62 -1.03
C ASP A 107 15.64 -6.99 -1.34
N THR A 108 16.46 -8.02 -1.13
CA THR A 108 16.10 -9.42 -1.37
C THR A 108 15.66 -10.08 -0.08
N LEU A 109 14.46 -10.64 -0.10
CA LEU A 109 13.91 -11.49 0.93
C LEU A 109 14.07 -12.95 0.53
N THR A 110 14.43 -13.79 1.49
CA THR A 110 14.47 -15.26 1.31
C THR A 110 13.73 -15.94 2.43
N ASN A 111 13.27 -17.16 2.20
CA ASN A 111 12.82 -18.02 3.28
C ASN A 111 14.03 -18.72 3.97
N PRO A 112 13.85 -19.33 5.15
CA PRO A 112 14.98 -19.85 5.94
C PRO A 112 15.81 -20.95 5.25
N ASP A 113 15.24 -21.68 4.30
CA ASP A 113 15.94 -22.72 3.53
C ASP A 113 16.50 -22.19 2.19
N HIS A 114 16.33 -20.90 1.90
CA HIS A 114 16.75 -20.20 0.69
C HIS A 114 16.22 -20.82 -0.63
N THR A 115 15.08 -21.50 -0.58
CA THR A 115 14.43 -22.06 -1.78
C THR A 115 13.50 -21.06 -2.47
N ALA A 116 13.08 -20.01 -1.76
CA ALA A 116 12.28 -18.90 -2.28
C ALA A 116 13.04 -17.58 -2.20
N SER A 117 12.77 -16.69 -3.17
CA SER A 117 13.32 -15.34 -3.21
C SER A 117 12.23 -14.36 -3.64
N ALA A 118 12.22 -13.20 -3.00
CA ALA A 118 11.36 -12.08 -3.33
C ALA A 118 12.13 -10.77 -3.24
N THR A 119 11.59 -9.71 -3.83
CA THR A 119 12.20 -8.37 -3.76
C THR A 119 11.23 -7.34 -3.20
N ILE A 120 11.74 -6.41 -2.39
CA ILE A 120 10.97 -5.23 -1.99
C ILE A 120 10.78 -4.34 -3.23
N THR A 121 9.54 -3.99 -3.54
CA THR A 121 9.23 -3.14 -4.70
C THR A 121 9.30 -1.65 -4.33
N GLU A 122 9.46 -0.79 -5.33
CA GLU A 122 9.43 0.67 -5.16
C GLU A 122 8.06 1.20 -4.70
N ASP A 123 7.01 0.39 -4.82
CA ASP A 123 5.62 0.73 -4.52
C ASP A 123 5.08 0.04 -3.25
N TYR A 124 5.97 -0.20 -2.27
CA TYR A 124 5.63 -0.76 -0.95
C TYR A 124 4.91 -2.10 -1.03
N GLY A 125 5.39 -2.98 -1.91
CA GLY A 125 4.93 -4.35 -2.06
C GLY A 125 6.10 -5.33 -2.11
N ILE A 126 5.76 -6.58 -2.39
CA ILE A 126 6.72 -7.66 -2.53
C ILE A 126 6.59 -8.26 -3.93
N GLY A 127 7.71 -8.31 -4.64
CA GLY A 127 7.82 -8.84 -5.99
C GLY A 127 8.29 -10.29 -5.98
N ILE A 128 7.54 -11.19 -6.60
CA ILE A 128 7.92 -12.60 -6.82
C ILE A 128 7.63 -12.92 -8.28
N ASP A 129 8.64 -13.35 -9.03
CA ASP A 129 8.52 -13.72 -10.45
C ASP A 129 7.79 -12.66 -11.31
N GLY A 130 7.98 -11.37 -10.99
CA GLY A 130 7.33 -10.25 -11.66
C GLY A 130 5.87 -9.97 -11.23
N LEU A 131 5.31 -10.78 -10.33
CA LEU A 131 4.03 -10.51 -9.68
C LEU A 131 4.25 -9.70 -8.40
N ARG A 132 3.40 -8.69 -8.20
CA ARG A 132 3.47 -7.79 -7.05
C ARG A 132 2.37 -8.13 -6.04
N TYR A 133 2.76 -8.37 -4.80
CA TYR A 133 1.90 -8.70 -3.67
C TYR A 133 1.81 -7.53 -2.70
N THR A 134 0.68 -7.44 -1.99
CA THR A 134 0.37 -6.29 -1.12
C THR A 134 0.95 -6.42 0.28
N SER A 135 1.03 -7.64 0.79
CA SER A 135 1.54 -7.94 2.12
C SER A 135 2.56 -9.09 2.06
N PRO A 136 3.40 -9.23 3.12
CA PRO A 136 4.22 -10.42 3.33
C PRO A 136 3.43 -11.72 3.29
N ASP A 137 2.23 -11.73 3.88
CA ASP A 137 1.34 -12.89 3.92
C ASP A 137 0.91 -13.29 2.51
N ASP A 138 0.37 -12.34 1.72
CA ASP A 138 -0.07 -12.60 0.35
C ASP A 138 1.06 -13.22 -0.49
N ALA A 139 2.28 -12.68 -0.34
CA ALA A 139 3.48 -13.15 -1.01
C ALA A 139 3.86 -14.59 -0.59
N ALA A 140 3.89 -14.87 0.71
CA ALA A 140 4.27 -16.19 1.23
C ALA A 140 3.23 -17.26 0.89
N GLN A 141 1.95 -16.92 1.01
CA GLN A 141 0.83 -17.82 0.69
C GLN A 141 0.79 -18.16 -0.81
N ALA A 142 1.19 -17.23 -1.68
CA ALA A 142 1.26 -17.48 -3.11
C ALA A 142 2.32 -18.53 -3.50
N LEU A 143 3.43 -18.61 -2.75
CA LEU A 143 4.50 -19.58 -2.98
C LEU A 143 4.22 -20.93 -2.32
N THR A 144 3.73 -20.91 -1.09
CA THR A 144 3.48 -22.14 -0.31
C THR A 144 2.19 -22.84 -0.71
N GLY A 145 1.19 -22.09 -1.21
CA GLY A 145 -0.17 -22.56 -1.43
C GLY A 145 -0.99 -22.74 -0.14
N ASP A 146 -0.42 -22.43 1.04
CA ASP A 146 -1.12 -22.49 2.33
C ASP A 146 -1.53 -21.09 2.77
N LYS A 147 -2.84 -20.86 2.88
CA LYS A 147 -3.46 -19.59 3.29
C LYS A 147 -3.20 -19.20 4.74
N ASN A 148 -2.68 -20.10 5.55
CA ASN A 148 -2.34 -19.82 6.95
C ASN A 148 -0.85 -19.50 7.11
N THR A 149 -0.09 -19.43 6.02
CA THR A 149 1.31 -19.03 6.08
C THR A 149 1.41 -17.59 6.54
N ASP A 150 2.04 -17.40 7.68
CA ASP A 150 2.45 -16.10 8.20
C ASP A 150 3.71 -15.64 7.44
N GLY A 151 3.53 -14.63 6.60
CA GLY A 151 4.58 -14.05 5.79
C GLY A 151 5.62 -13.29 6.60
N TRP A 152 5.25 -12.77 7.76
CA TRP A 152 6.15 -11.97 8.60
C TRP A 152 7.27 -12.82 9.20
N THR A 153 6.97 -14.06 9.54
CA THR A 153 7.96 -15.04 10.03
C THR A 153 8.56 -15.88 8.90
N TYR A 154 7.90 -15.96 7.74
CA TYR A 154 8.40 -16.69 6.57
C TYR A 154 9.55 -15.96 5.85
N TRP A 155 9.48 -14.63 5.72
CA TRP A 155 10.46 -13.85 4.98
C TRP A 155 11.58 -13.31 5.88
N GLN A 156 12.83 -13.49 5.44
CA GLN A 156 14.04 -12.99 6.08
C GLN A 156 14.86 -12.12 5.13
N ILE A 157 15.55 -11.10 5.65
CA ILE A 157 16.52 -10.34 4.84
C ILE A 157 17.70 -11.27 4.53
N ALA A 158 18.04 -11.40 3.25
CA ALA A 158 19.11 -12.30 2.80
C ALA A 158 20.49 -12.01 3.41
N GLN A 159 20.69 -10.80 3.94
CA GLN A 159 21.95 -10.33 4.52
C GLN A 159 22.09 -10.55 6.04
N ASP A 160 20.98 -10.64 6.79
CA ASP A 160 21.03 -10.61 8.27
C ASP A 160 20.20 -11.72 8.94
N SER A 161 19.54 -12.60 8.18
CA SER A 161 18.69 -13.69 8.70
C SER A 161 17.50 -13.27 9.59
N ASP A 162 17.40 -12.01 9.99
CA ASP A 162 16.26 -11.44 10.70
C ASP A 162 14.99 -11.55 9.84
N THR A 163 13.90 -12.00 10.47
CA THR A 163 12.59 -12.05 9.84
C THR A 163 11.96 -10.66 9.78
N LEU A 164 10.99 -10.47 8.89
CA LEU A 164 10.21 -9.23 8.87
C LEU A 164 9.52 -8.96 10.22
N ALA A 165 9.11 -10.01 10.94
CA ALA A 165 8.56 -9.92 12.29
C ALA A 165 9.58 -9.37 13.29
N ASP A 166 10.82 -9.89 13.27
CA ASP A 166 11.90 -9.43 14.17
C ASP A 166 12.19 -7.93 13.97
N LEU A 167 12.21 -7.48 12.72
CA LEU A 167 12.40 -6.07 12.37
C LEU A 167 11.27 -5.17 12.88
N LEU A 168 10.02 -5.66 12.78
CA LEU A 168 8.85 -4.90 13.23
C LEU A 168 8.83 -4.77 14.76
N ASP A 169 9.15 -5.85 15.48
CA ASP A 169 9.25 -5.84 16.95
C ASP A 169 10.35 -4.90 17.44
N GLY A 170 11.47 -4.83 16.73
CA GLY A 170 12.58 -3.91 17.03
C GLY A 170 12.23 -2.42 16.93
N ILE A 171 11.17 -2.04 16.21
CA ILE A 171 10.70 -0.64 16.13
C ILE A 171 9.72 -0.30 17.26
N ASN A 172 9.02 -1.29 17.80
CA ASN A 172 7.97 -1.09 18.81
C ASN A 172 8.51 -1.16 20.26
N THR A 173 9.82 -1.41 20.44
CA THR A 173 10.53 -1.47 21.72
C THR A 173 11.25 -0.16 22.05
#